data_AF-A0A8B8FCD2-F1
#
_entry.id   AF-A0A8B8FCD2-F1
#
_cell.length_a   1.000
_cell.length_b   1.000
_cell.length_c   1.000
_cell.angle_alpha   90.00
_cell.angle_beta   90.00
_cell.angle_gamma   90.00
#
_symmetry.space_group_name_H-M   'P 1'
#
loop_
_entity.id
_entity.type
_entity.pdbx_description
1 polymer ?
#
loop_
_entity_poly.entity_id
_entity_poly.type
_entity_poly.pdbx_seq_one_letter_code
_entity_poly.pdbx_strand_id
1 'polypeptide(L)'
;MDVLNGVQLVVFGAPRAMFSEAEFNCLRKYIDLGGSVLVMFTEGGEKELHTNINYLLEEFGIMVNSDYVLRTHYYLYFHPKECLVNDGVVNEAVAKYLGRENENSLKCISFVFPYGASLNVAKPAAPILTSGSVAYPLNRPLCAFYSASKYSNEAKKGKLAVIGSGHLLTDKYINWEENDKIREILFDFLITDNITLNEIDANDPETSDYKMIPDIGMLSSRVRTCLQLQESLNNTGHILFSADNINSLIDTKLCSLNTSMLPDTLNAYKTLNVPHNQLQLIPPTFNDTLPALQFAVYPPPFQELPSPFLELFDLDSIFGSEKSLLAQLAMSYLETESSEKTVEDNINQFIHDVNENLEFIGHINDCKEVIQTVFSFINNYKN
;
A
#
# COMPACT_ATOMS: atom_id res chain seq x y z
N MET A 1 -25.28 25.71 -14.57
CA MET A 1 -24.64 26.11 -15.84
C MET A 1 -24.51 27.62 -15.93
N ASP A 2 -25.59 28.39 -15.84
CA ASP A 2 -25.54 29.84 -16.10
C ASP A 2 -24.55 30.63 -15.23
N VAL A 3 -24.36 30.23 -13.96
CA VAL A 3 -23.39 30.86 -13.05
C VAL A 3 -21.95 30.43 -13.34
N LEU A 4 -21.74 29.24 -13.90
CA LEU A 4 -20.41 28.72 -14.26
C LEU A 4 -19.95 29.17 -15.65
N ASN A 5 -20.87 29.69 -16.47
CA ASN A 5 -20.56 30.22 -17.79
C ASN A 5 -19.73 31.50 -17.65
N GLY A 6 -18.49 31.47 -18.16
CA GLY A 6 -17.54 32.58 -18.07
C GLY A 6 -16.65 32.58 -16.82
N VAL A 7 -16.82 31.60 -15.92
CA VAL A 7 -15.93 31.40 -14.77
C VAL A 7 -14.70 30.62 -15.20
N GLN A 8 -13.50 31.13 -14.90
CA GLN A 8 -12.24 30.44 -15.21
C GLN A 8 -11.89 29.36 -14.18
N LEU A 9 -12.10 29.64 -12.90
CA LEU A 9 -11.75 28.75 -11.79
C LEU A 9 -12.88 28.66 -10.77
N VAL A 10 -13.26 27.44 -10.40
CA VAL A 10 -14.16 27.15 -9.28
C VAL A 10 -13.35 26.59 -8.12
N VAL A 11 -13.53 27.14 -6.93
CA VAL A 11 -12.80 26.71 -5.73
C VAL A 11 -13.78 26.14 -4.70
N PHE A 12 -13.54 24.90 -4.28
CA PHE A 12 -14.24 24.24 -3.18
C PHE A 12 -13.31 24.15 -1.97
N GLY A 13 -13.46 25.08 -1.02
CA GLY A 13 -12.70 25.07 0.23
C GLY A 13 -13.39 24.23 1.30
N ALA A 14 -13.00 22.95 1.42
CA ALA A 14 -13.51 22.00 2.41
C ALA A 14 -15.05 21.91 2.42
N PRO A 15 -15.68 21.39 1.35
CA PRO A 15 -17.14 21.29 1.27
C PRO A 15 -17.69 20.42 2.40
N ARG A 16 -18.74 20.92 3.09
CA ARG A 16 -19.38 20.28 4.26
C ARG A 16 -20.81 19.78 4.00
N ALA A 17 -21.16 19.66 2.73
CA ALA A 17 -22.46 19.19 2.28
C ALA A 17 -22.26 18.15 1.18
N MET A 18 -23.25 17.27 1.04
CA MET A 18 -23.30 16.32 -0.06
C MET A 18 -23.75 17.04 -1.34
N PHE A 19 -23.13 16.68 -2.44
CA PHE A 19 -23.50 17.07 -3.79
C PHE A 19 -24.51 16.08 -4.36
N SER A 20 -25.45 16.62 -5.11
CA SER A 20 -26.41 15.88 -5.91
C SER A 20 -25.81 15.41 -7.23
N GLU A 21 -26.42 14.40 -7.85
CA GLU A 21 -26.02 13.90 -9.17
C GLU A 21 -26.08 15.00 -10.26
N ALA A 22 -27.05 15.91 -10.16
CA ALA A 22 -27.17 17.04 -11.08
C ALA A 22 -25.99 18.01 -10.97
N GLU A 23 -25.47 18.23 -9.75
CA GLU A 23 -24.29 19.08 -9.52
C GLU A 23 -23.03 18.41 -10.05
N PHE A 24 -22.84 17.11 -9.82
CA PHE A 24 -21.73 16.35 -10.41
C PHE A 24 -21.76 16.38 -11.93
N ASN A 25 -22.93 16.19 -12.54
CA ASN A 25 -23.09 16.30 -14.00
C ASN A 25 -22.80 17.70 -14.53
N CYS A 26 -23.06 18.74 -13.72
CA CYS A 26 -22.71 20.12 -14.08
C CYS A 26 -21.19 20.34 -13.99
N LEU A 27 -20.52 19.79 -12.98
CA LEU A 27 -19.07 19.90 -12.80
C LEU A 27 -18.29 19.11 -13.86
N ARG A 28 -18.73 17.89 -14.20
CA ARG A 28 -18.16 17.11 -15.32
C ARG A 28 -18.19 17.91 -16.61
N LYS A 29 -19.36 18.44 -16.98
CA LYS A 29 -19.51 19.29 -18.17
C LYS A 29 -18.65 20.54 -18.10
N TYR A 30 -18.50 21.16 -16.93
CA TYR A 30 -17.65 22.33 -16.76
C TYR A 30 -16.17 22.02 -17.02
N ILE A 31 -15.67 20.90 -16.49
CA ILE A 31 -14.30 20.43 -16.73
C ILE A 31 -14.12 20.06 -18.21
N ASP A 32 -15.08 19.35 -18.81
CA ASP A 32 -15.04 18.99 -20.24
C ASP A 32 -15.05 20.20 -21.18
N LEU A 33 -15.68 21.30 -20.76
CA LEU A 33 -15.68 22.57 -21.50
C LEU A 33 -14.37 23.36 -21.34
N GLY A 34 -13.41 22.85 -20.56
CA GLY A 34 -12.12 23.48 -20.32
C GLY A 34 -12.07 24.35 -19.06
N GLY A 35 -13.05 24.21 -18.15
CA GLY A 35 -13.02 24.89 -16.86
C GLY A 35 -11.98 24.29 -15.90
N SER A 36 -11.51 25.12 -14.97
CA SER A 36 -10.56 24.72 -13.93
C SER A 36 -11.25 24.57 -12.58
N VAL A 37 -10.94 23.51 -11.84
CA VAL A 37 -11.51 23.25 -10.50
C VAL A 37 -10.39 23.04 -9.49
N LEU A 38 -10.48 23.71 -8.35
CA LEU A 38 -9.64 23.49 -7.18
C LEU A 38 -10.49 22.92 -6.05
N VAL A 39 -10.14 21.74 -5.55
CA VAL A 39 -10.79 21.15 -4.37
C VAL A 39 -9.78 21.06 -3.24
N MET A 40 -10.12 21.65 -2.10
CA MET A 40 -9.30 21.62 -0.89
C MET A 40 -10.02 20.86 0.19
N PHE A 41 -9.29 20.03 0.92
CA PHE A 41 -9.83 19.25 2.03
C PHE A 41 -9.22 19.68 3.37
N THR A 42 -9.72 19.09 4.44
CA THR A 42 -9.07 19.10 5.74
C THR A 42 -8.76 17.68 6.14
N GLU A 43 -8.11 17.53 7.29
CA GLU A 43 -7.98 16.25 7.97
C GLU A 43 -9.29 15.47 8.09
N GLY A 44 -9.17 14.15 8.19
CA GLY A 44 -10.31 13.22 8.24
C GLY A 44 -11.04 13.06 6.90
N GLY A 45 -10.68 13.86 5.90
CA GLY A 45 -11.16 13.77 4.52
C GLY A 45 -12.68 13.85 4.42
N GLU A 46 -13.24 13.06 3.51
CA GLU A 46 -14.69 13.03 3.25
C GLU A 46 -15.54 12.65 4.47
N LYS A 47 -15.07 11.70 5.29
CA LYS A 47 -15.82 11.17 6.43
C LYS A 47 -16.08 12.21 7.50
N GLU A 48 -15.08 13.03 7.80
CA GLU A 48 -15.18 14.10 8.81
C GLU A 48 -15.91 15.33 8.28
N LEU A 49 -15.74 15.66 6.99
CA LEU A 49 -16.45 16.76 6.35
C LEU A 49 -17.92 16.44 6.01
N HIS A 50 -18.33 15.16 6.06
CA HIS A 50 -19.67 14.70 5.72
C HIS A 50 -20.09 15.11 4.29
N THR A 51 -19.16 15.05 3.35
CA THR A 51 -19.40 15.29 1.91
C THR A 51 -19.35 13.97 1.13
N ASN A 52 -19.47 14.04 -0.19
CA ASN A 52 -19.40 12.89 -1.11
C ASN A 52 -18.60 13.22 -2.38
N ILE A 53 -17.73 14.22 -2.30
CA ILE A 53 -17.00 14.77 -3.45
C ILE A 53 -15.98 13.76 -4.04
N ASN A 54 -15.52 12.75 -3.28
CA ASN A 54 -14.65 11.70 -3.83
C ASN A 54 -15.32 10.97 -5.00
N TYR A 55 -16.66 10.88 -5.01
CA TYR A 55 -17.40 10.31 -6.15
C TYR A 55 -17.06 10.97 -7.49
N LEU A 56 -16.80 12.28 -7.51
CA LEU A 56 -16.34 12.99 -8.70
C LEU A 56 -14.83 12.82 -8.92
N LEU A 57 -14.04 12.92 -7.85
CA LEU A 57 -12.58 12.94 -7.95
C LEU A 57 -12.01 11.59 -8.40
N GLU A 58 -12.63 10.48 -8.01
CA GLU A 58 -12.23 9.13 -8.37
C GLU A 58 -12.26 8.91 -9.88
N GLU A 59 -13.17 9.55 -10.60
CA GLU A 59 -13.25 9.52 -12.07
C GLU A 59 -12.01 10.13 -12.74
N PHE A 60 -11.39 11.08 -12.06
CA PHE A 60 -10.14 11.73 -12.47
C PHE A 60 -8.91 11.05 -11.86
N GLY A 61 -9.07 9.93 -11.14
CA GLY A 61 -7.99 9.17 -10.53
C GLY A 61 -7.47 9.77 -9.22
N ILE A 62 -8.26 10.60 -8.52
CA ILE A 62 -7.87 11.19 -7.23
C ILE A 62 -8.89 10.79 -6.16
N MET A 63 -8.43 10.33 -5.01
CA MET A 63 -9.31 10.08 -3.85
C MET A 63 -8.67 10.61 -2.57
N VAL A 64 -9.44 11.31 -1.75
CA VAL A 64 -8.95 11.81 -0.45
C VAL A 64 -9.17 10.76 0.62
N ASN A 65 -8.10 10.39 1.32
CA ASN A 65 -8.16 9.43 2.41
C ASN A 65 -8.81 10.04 3.65
N SER A 66 -9.39 9.20 4.51
CA SER A 66 -9.91 9.62 5.81
C SER A 66 -8.86 9.44 6.90
N ASP A 67 -7.72 10.10 6.73
CA ASP A 67 -6.56 10.02 7.61
C ASP A 67 -6.11 11.41 8.07
N TYR A 68 -5.03 11.39 8.86
CA TYR A 68 -4.43 12.57 9.45
C TYR A 68 -2.95 12.53 9.16
N VAL A 69 -2.43 13.54 8.48
CA VAL A 69 -0.99 13.68 8.29
C VAL A 69 -0.40 14.22 9.59
N LEU A 70 0.43 13.40 10.23
CA LEU A 70 1.03 13.67 11.53
C LEU A 70 2.53 13.69 11.40
N ARG A 71 3.19 14.55 12.16
CA ARG A 71 4.64 14.54 12.24
C ARG A 71 5.13 13.40 13.11
N THR A 72 6.21 12.77 12.68
CA THR A 72 6.81 11.66 13.43
C THR A 72 7.69 12.12 14.59
N HIS A 73 8.23 13.34 14.51
CA HIS A 73 9.13 13.93 15.50
C HIS A 73 8.79 15.41 15.73
N TYR A 74 9.07 15.91 16.93
CA TYR A 74 8.87 17.31 17.26
C TYR A 74 9.89 18.20 16.52
N TYR A 75 9.42 19.24 15.84
CA TYR A 75 10.28 20.20 15.14
C TYR A 75 9.60 21.56 14.91
N LEU A 76 10.09 22.65 15.51
CA LEU A 76 9.58 24.04 15.41
C LEU A 76 8.12 24.27 15.89
N TYR A 77 7.15 23.58 15.29
CA TYR A 77 5.72 23.74 15.55
C TYR A 77 5.21 22.88 16.72
N PHE A 78 4.23 23.40 17.45
CA PHE A 78 3.74 22.76 18.67
C PHE A 78 2.75 21.63 18.38
N HIS A 79 1.87 21.81 17.39
CA HIS A 79 0.83 20.83 17.10
C HIS A 79 1.38 19.67 16.24
N PRO A 80 1.14 18.38 16.58
CA PRO A 80 1.61 17.24 15.79
C PRO A 80 1.12 17.24 14.33
N LYS A 81 -0.05 17.84 14.10
CA LYS A 81 -0.67 18.00 12.77
C LYS A 81 -0.14 19.19 11.96
N GLU A 82 0.77 19.99 12.52
CA GLU A 82 1.48 21.04 11.77
C GLU A 82 2.80 20.44 11.26
N CYS A 83 2.72 19.75 10.12
CA CYS A 83 3.83 19.00 9.55
C CYS A 83 4.69 19.90 8.66
N LEU A 84 5.97 20.06 8.98
CA LEU A 84 6.93 20.67 8.07
C LEU A 84 7.44 19.60 7.09
N VAL A 85 7.26 19.84 5.80
CA VAL A 85 7.70 18.96 4.72
C VAL A 85 8.80 19.67 3.93
N ASN A 86 9.99 19.06 3.91
CA ASN A 86 11.16 19.63 3.24
C ASN A 86 11.54 18.85 1.96
N ASP A 87 11.11 17.59 1.85
CA ASP A 87 11.45 16.64 0.80
C ASP A 87 10.18 16.07 0.16
N GLY A 88 9.23 16.95 -0.16
CA GLY A 88 7.88 16.59 -0.58
C GLY A 88 7.59 16.81 -2.06
N VAL A 89 8.55 17.19 -2.90
CA VAL A 89 8.29 17.45 -4.34
C VAL A 89 8.44 16.16 -5.12
N VAL A 90 7.41 15.77 -5.89
CA VAL A 90 7.46 14.58 -6.75
C VAL A 90 7.73 14.92 -8.20
N ASN A 91 7.13 16.00 -8.72
CA ASN A 91 7.26 16.37 -10.12
C ASN A 91 8.29 17.50 -10.29
N GLU A 92 9.28 17.29 -11.14
CA GLU A 92 10.33 18.28 -11.41
C GLU A 92 9.81 19.60 -11.98
N ALA A 93 8.61 19.61 -12.58
CA ALA A 93 7.98 20.84 -13.07
C ALA A 93 7.88 21.93 -11.99
N VAL A 94 7.74 21.54 -10.72
CA VAL A 94 7.74 22.48 -9.59
C VAL A 94 9.12 23.13 -9.43
N ALA A 95 10.20 22.35 -9.53
CA ALA A 95 11.56 22.87 -9.42
C ALA A 95 11.93 23.81 -10.58
N LYS A 96 11.48 23.47 -11.79
CA LYS A 96 11.64 24.32 -12.98
C LYS A 96 10.90 25.64 -12.84
N TYR A 97 9.66 25.61 -12.37
CA TYR A 97 8.86 26.82 -12.14
C TYR A 97 9.51 27.74 -11.10
N LEU A 98 10.13 27.18 -10.06
CA LEU A 98 10.85 27.95 -9.03
C LEU A 98 12.26 28.40 -9.45
N GLY A 99 12.77 27.97 -10.61
CA GLY A 99 14.11 28.28 -11.09
C GLY A 99 15.24 27.64 -10.27
N ARG A 100 14.95 26.52 -9.57
CA ARG A 100 15.89 25.81 -8.68
C ARG A 100 16.32 24.45 -9.25
N GLU A 101 16.57 24.38 -10.55
CA GLU A 101 16.95 23.14 -11.25
C GLU A 101 18.31 22.55 -10.82
N ASN A 102 19.16 23.35 -10.16
CA ASN A 102 20.50 22.92 -9.73
C ASN A 102 20.53 22.23 -8.36
N GLU A 103 19.43 22.30 -7.60
CA GLU A 103 19.30 21.64 -6.30
C GLU A 103 18.56 20.31 -6.47
N ASN A 104 18.71 19.38 -5.52
CA ASN A 104 17.96 18.12 -5.56
C ASN A 104 16.46 18.42 -5.68
N SER A 105 15.82 18.00 -6.78
CA SER A 105 14.42 18.31 -7.13
C SER A 105 13.45 18.05 -5.97
N LEU A 106 13.68 16.96 -5.22
CA LEU A 106 12.89 16.57 -4.04
C LEU A 106 12.85 17.63 -2.93
N LYS A 107 13.96 18.38 -2.74
CA LYS A 107 14.14 19.37 -1.66
C LYS A 107 14.01 20.81 -2.12
N CYS A 108 13.39 21.02 -3.28
CA CYS A 108 13.30 22.33 -3.90
C CYS A 108 12.42 23.33 -3.10
N ILE A 109 11.47 22.86 -2.28
CA ILE A 109 10.56 23.71 -1.51
C ILE A 109 10.35 23.15 -0.11
N SER A 110 10.34 24.03 0.89
CA SER A 110 9.99 23.67 2.28
C SER A 110 8.69 24.37 2.68
N PHE A 111 7.72 23.58 3.12
CA PHE A 111 6.36 24.08 3.38
C PHE A 111 5.72 23.40 4.60
N VAL A 112 4.78 24.10 5.22
CA VAL A 112 4.00 23.56 6.33
C VAL A 112 2.68 23.04 5.80
N PHE A 113 2.38 21.77 6.10
CA PHE A 113 1.13 21.11 5.79
C PHE A 113 0.31 20.89 7.08
N PRO A 114 -0.56 21.85 7.44
CA PRO A 114 -1.34 21.80 8.69
C PRO A 114 -2.67 21.08 8.49
N TYR A 115 -3.07 20.22 9.45
CA TYR A 115 -4.42 19.61 9.53
C TYR A 115 -4.94 19.09 8.19
N GLY A 116 -4.14 18.29 7.50
CA GLY A 116 -4.49 17.74 6.20
C GLY A 116 -4.58 16.22 6.17
N ALA A 117 -5.20 15.72 5.11
CA ALA A 117 -5.30 14.31 4.78
C ALA A 117 -4.36 13.96 3.61
N SER A 118 -4.03 12.68 3.46
CA SER A 118 -3.33 12.17 2.28
C SER A 118 -4.28 11.87 1.13
N LEU A 119 -3.73 11.75 -0.08
CA LEU A 119 -4.45 11.42 -1.30
C LEU A 119 -3.97 10.08 -1.86
N ASN A 120 -4.90 9.33 -2.45
CA ASN A 120 -4.58 8.26 -3.39
C ASN A 120 -4.71 8.81 -4.79
N VAL A 121 -3.67 8.64 -5.59
CA VAL A 121 -3.58 9.19 -6.95
C VAL A 121 -3.25 8.05 -7.90
N ALA A 122 -4.06 7.92 -8.95
CA ALA A 122 -3.89 6.99 -10.04
C ALA A 122 -4.07 7.75 -11.36
N LYS A 123 -3.62 7.14 -12.46
CA LYS A 123 -3.86 7.68 -13.80
C LYS A 123 -5.38 7.80 -14.02
N PRO A 124 -5.88 8.94 -14.54
CA PRO A 124 -5.17 9.97 -15.32
C PRO A 124 -4.51 11.13 -14.54
N ALA A 125 -4.64 11.21 -13.22
CA ALA A 125 -4.01 12.26 -12.41
C ALA A 125 -2.53 11.96 -12.10
N ALA A 126 -1.78 13.00 -11.76
CA ALA A 126 -0.38 12.92 -11.36
C ALA A 126 -0.17 13.61 -9.98
N PRO A 127 0.51 12.96 -9.03
CA PRO A 127 0.86 13.58 -7.76
C PRO A 127 1.97 14.61 -7.96
N ILE A 128 1.89 15.71 -7.20
CA ILE A 128 2.83 16.83 -7.28
C ILE A 128 3.62 16.97 -5.98
N LEU A 129 2.91 16.87 -4.85
CA LEU A 129 3.49 16.96 -3.52
C LEU A 129 3.21 15.70 -2.72
N THR A 130 4.13 15.31 -1.84
CA THR A 130 4.01 14.23 -0.87
C THR A 130 4.29 14.70 0.54
N SER A 131 3.98 13.84 1.52
CA SER A 131 4.28 14.03 2.94
C SER A 131 5.77 13.93 3.30
N GLY A 132 6.61 13.52 2.35
CA GLY A 132 8.04 13.34 2.54
C GLY A 132 8.40 12.27 3.58
N SER A 133 9.64 12.30 4.04
CA SER A 133 10.19 11.31 4.98
C SER A 133 9.91 11.62 6.45
N VAL A 134 9.39 12.82 6.76
CA VAL A 134 9.25 13.31 8.14
C VAL A 134 7.82 13.24 8.68
N ALA A 135 6.82 13.09 7.80
CA ALA A 135 5.42 12.97 8.19
C ALA A 135 4.87 11.56 7.94
N TYR A 136 3.98 11.12 8.81
CA TYR A 136 3.23 9.88 8.70
C TYR A 136 1.81 10.18 8.20
N PRO A 137 1.30 9.45 7.21
CA PRO A 137 1.95 8.36 6.47
C PRO A 137 3.08 8.86 5.55
N LEU A 138 4.18 8.09 5.44
CA LEU A 138 5.42 8.50 4.74
C LEU A 138 5.26 8.53 3.22
N ASN A 139 5.84 9.51 2.53
CA ASN A 139 5.87 9.60 1.06
C ASN A 139 4.50 9.39 0.39
N ARG A 140 3.41 9.87 1.00
CA ARG A 140 2.06 9.77 0.43
C ARG A 140 1.68 11.08 -0.25
N PRO A 141 0.97 11.05 -1.40
CA PRO A 141 0.54 12.26 -2.07
C PRO A 141 -0.29 13.17 -1.17
N LEU A 142 -0.02 14.48 -1.22
CA LEU A 142 -0.75 15.54 -0.53
C LEU A 142 -1.46 16.49 -1.51
N CYS A 143 -0.92 16.60 -2.73
CA CYS A 143 -1.46 17.41 -3.80
C CYS A 143 -1.36 16.65 -5.13
N ALA A 144 -2.43 16.69 -5.92
CA ALA A 144 -2.52 16.00 -7.20
C ALA A 144 -3.15 16.88 -8.27
N PHE A 145 -2.61 16.82 -9.48
CA PHE A 145 -3.09 17.55 -10.65
C PHE A 145 -3.63 16.59 -11.71
N TYR A 146 -4.72 17.02 -12.32
CA TYR A 146 -5.31 16.41 -13.50
C TYR A 146 -5.41 17.45 -14.61
N SER A 147 -5.06 17.03 -15.83
CA SER A 147 -5.19 17.84 -17.03
C SER A 147 -5.75 16.98 -18.15
N ALA A 148 -6.93 17.35 -18.65
CA ALA A 148 -7.63 16.65 -19.71
C ALA A 148 -6.86 16.66 -21.06
N SER A 149 -5.95 17.62 -21.22
CA SER A 149 -5.09 17.76 -22.41
C SER A 149 -4.22 16.54 -22.70
N LYS A 150 -4.05 15.61 -21.73
CA LYS A 150 -3.18 14.43 -21.88
C LYS A 150 -3.86 13.24 -22.58
N TYR A 151 -5.20 13.18 -22.61
CA TYR A 151 -5.93 11.98 -23.02
C TYR A 151 -6.92 12.20 -24.16
N SER A 152 -7.22 13.46 -24.50
CA SER A 152 -8.10 13.81 -25.62
C SER A 152 -7.33 14.62 -26.66
N ASN A 153 -7.38 14.19 -27.93
CA ASN A 153 -6.89 14.95 -29.08
C ASN A 153 -7.73 16.21 -29.38
N GLU A 154 -8.81 16.45 -28.62
CA GLU A 154 -9.58 17.69 -28.72
C GLU A 154 -8.98 18.76 -27.81
N ALA A 155 -8.99 20.01 -28.30
CA ALA A 155 -8.44 21.23 -27.69
C ALA A 155 -9.11 21.68 -26.36
N LYS A 156 -9.62 20.76 -25.54
CA LYS A 156 -10.31 21.03 -24.28
C LYS A 156 -9.36 20.83 -23.11
N LYS A 157 -8.85 21.94 -22.58
CA LYS A 157 -7.87 21.99 -21.47
C LYS A 157 -8.55 22.02 -20.10
N GLY A 158 -9.44 21.06 -19.81
CA GLY A 158 -10.02 20.94 -18.47
C GLY A 158 -8.93 20.63 -17.44
N LYS A 159 -8.95 21.30 -16.28
CA LYS A 159 -7.94 21.12 -15.22
C LYS A 159 -8.59 20.92 -13.88
N LEU A 160 -8.00 20.05 -13.08
CA LEU A 160 -8.42 19.81 -11.71
C LEU A 160 -7.17 19.73 -10.82
N ALA A 161 -7.19 20.45 -9.71
CA ALA A 161 -6.19 20.34 -8.66
C ALA A 161 -6.88 19.98 -7.35
N VAL A 162 -6.30 19.03 -6.62
CA VAL A 162 -6.79 18.60 -5.32
C VAL A 162 -5.66 18.71 -4.31
N ILE A 163 -5.94 19.34 -3.17
CA ILE A 163 -5.01 19.43 -2.04
C ILE A 163 -5.67 18.94 -0.75
N GLY A 164 -4.94 18.11 -0.01
CA GLY A 164 -5.41 17.50 1.24
C GLY A 164 -5.52 18.47 2.43
N SER A 165 -5.05 19.72 2.30
CA SER A 165 -5.16 20.76 3.32
C SER A 165 -5.50 22.12 2.72
N GLY A 166 -6.69 22.63 3.03
CA GLY A 166 -7.10 24.02 2.80
C GLY A 166 -6.55 24.98 3.85
N HIS A 167 -6.12 24.46 5.02
CA HIS A 167 -5.50 25.29 6.06
C HIS A 167 -4.18 25.91 5.60
N LEU A 168 -3.48 25.27 4.67
CA LEU A 168 -2.26 25.79 4.04
C LEU A 168 -2.45 27.20 3.45
N LEU A 169 -3.64 27.49 2.90
CA LEU A 169 -3.97 28.78 2.28
C LEU A 169 -4.67 29.78 3.21
N THR A 170 -4.76 29.49 4.51
CA THR A 170 -5.36 30.43 5.48
C THR A 170 -4.34 31.47 5.95
N ASP A 171 -4.84 32.63 6.40
CA ASP A 171 -4.02 33.77 6.85
C ASP A 171 -2.97 33.40 7.91
N LYS A 172 -3.26 32.39 8.74
CA LYS A 172 -2.32 31.91 9.76
C LYS A 172 -1.08 31.24 9.15
N TYR A 173 -1.26 30.45 8.09
CA TYR A 173 -0.22 29.56 7.56
C TYR A 173 0.36 30.02 6.22
N ILE A 174 -0.29 30.96 5.51
CA ILE A 174 0.18 31.40 4.18
C ILE A 174 1.58 32.04 4.22
N ASN A 175 1.88 32.77 5.30
CA ASN A 175 3.16 33.44 5.50
C ASN A 175 4.22 32.54 6.17
N TRP A 176 3.89 31.27 6.47
CA TRP A 176 4.83 30.34 7.08
C TRP A 176 5.62 29.62 5.99
N GLU A 177 6.95 29.58 6.17
CA GLU A 177 7.89 28.97 5.22
C GLU A 177 7.65 29.45 3.78
N GLU A 178 7.57 28.52 2.81
CA GLU A 178 7.31 28.82 1.41
C GLU A 178 5.88 28.44 0.97
N ASN A 179 4.90 28.46 1.89
CA ASN A 179 3.49 28.15 1.57
C ASN A 179 2.89 29.06 0.49
N ASP A 180 3.31 30.33 0.45
CA ASP A 180 2.88 31.30 -0.57
C ASP A 180 3.24 30.85 -2.00
N LYS A 181 4.37 30.14 -2.15
CA LYS A 181 4.80 29.60 -3.46
C LYS A 181 3.93 28.43 -3.90
N ILE A 182 3.45 27.60 -2.97
CA ILE A 182 2.48 26.53 -3.29
C ILE A 182 1.17 27.14 -3.78
N ARG A 183 0.71 28.23 -3.15
CA ARG A 183 -0.44 28.98 -3.65
C ARG A 183 -0.20 29.41 -5.11
N GLU A 184 0.92 30.06 -5.40
CA GLU A 184 1.27 30.49 -6.75
C GLU A 184 1.26 29.33 -7.75
N ILE A 185 1.90 28.21 -7.41
CA ILE A 185 1.91 26.99 -8.24
C ILE A 185 0.50 26.47 -8.53
N LEU A 186 -0.38 26.42 -7.52
CA LEU A 186 -1.76 25.97 -7.68
C LEU A 186 -2.55 26.86 -8.65
N PHE A 187 -2.51 28.18 -8.44
CA PHE A 187 -3.28 29.11 -9.26
C PHE A 187 -2.68 29.26 -10.67
N ASP A 188 -1.36 29.27 -10.83
CA ASP A 188 -0.73 29.36 -12.14
C ASP A 188 -0.93 28.09 -12.97
N PHE A 189 -0.96 26.92 -12.34
CA PHE A 189 -1.34 25.69 -13.01
C PHE A 189 -2.79 25.77 -13.52
N LEU A 190 -3.72 26.29 -12.72
CA LEU A 190 -5.14 26.31 -13.04
C LEU A 190 -5.55 27.44 -13.99
N ILE A 191 -4.87 28.59 -13.97
CA ILE A 191 -5.26 29.81 -14.70
C ILE A 191 -4.34 30.08 -15.90
N THR A 192 -3.02 30.03 -15.70
CA THR A 192 -2.04 30.63 -16.62
C THR A 192 -1.39 29.62 -17.58
N ASP A 193 -1.61 28.32 -17.39
CA ASP A 193 -0.97 27.23 -18.17
C ASP A 193 0.57 27.20 -18.11
N ASN A 194 1.20 27.96 -17.21
CA ASN A 194 2.66 28.10 -17.15
C ASN A 194 3.39 26.83 -16.71
N ILE A 195 2.69 25.89 -16.08
CA ILE A 195 3.28 24.67 -15.50
C ILE A 195 2.91 23.48 -16.38
N THR A 196 3.89 22.99 -17.14
CA THR A 196 3.81 21.72 -17.86
C THR A 196 4.41 20.62 -17.01
N LEU A 197 3.59 19.63 -16.66
CA LEU A 197 4.02 18.50 -15.84
C LEU A 197 5.01 17.64 -16.60
N ASN A 198 6.09 17.22 -15.94
CA ASN A 198 7.00 16.24 -16.49
C ASN A 198 6.27 14.89 -16.64
N GLU A 199 6.37 14.28 -17.81
CA GLU A 199 5.64 13.06 -18.14
C GLU A 199 6.24 11.82 -17.48
N ILE A 200 7.55 11.83 -17.22
CA ILE A 200 8.26 10.71 -16.58
C ILE A 200 7.77 10.58 -15.13
N ASP A 201 7.90 11.65 -14.34
CA ASP A 201 7.49 11.68 -12.94
C ASP A 201 5.97 11.54 -12.77
N ALA A 202 5.19 11.97 -13.77
CA ALA A 202 3.75 11.75 -13.77
C ALA A 202 3.36 10.29 -14.05
N ASN A 203 4.21 9.55 -14.77
CA ASN A 203 3.97 8.15 -15.10
C ASN A 203 4.44 7.19 -14.00
N ASP A 204 5.56 7.51 -13.35
CA ASP A 204 6.14 6.72 -12.27
C ASP A 204 6.52 7.63 -11.08
N PRO A 205 5.55 8.02 -10.25
CA PRO A 205 5.81 8.89 -9.11
C PRO A 205 6.44 8.12 -7.94
N GLU A 206 7.46 8.69 -7.31
CA GLU A 206 8.10 8.18 -6.07
C GLU A 206 7.16 8.29 -4.86
N THR A 207 6.10 7.49 -4.84
CA THR A 207 5.08 7.47 -3.78
C THR A 207 5.08 6.11 -3.11
N SER A 208 4.77 6.08 -1.81
CA SER A 208 4.67 4.83 -1.06
C SER A 208 3.22 4.36 -0.92
N ASP A 209 3.04 3.06 -0.74
CA ASP A 209 1.74 2.48 -0.42
C ASP A 209 1.25 2.85 0.99
N TYR A 210 -0.07 2.81 1.20
CA TYR A 210 -0.65 3.08 2.51
C TYR A 210 -0.29 1.98 3.50
N LYS A 211 0.71 2.23 4.35
CA LYS A 211 1.05 1.31 5.45
C LYS A 211 0.29 1.73 6.71
N MET A 212 -0.85 1.10 6.96
CA MET A 212 -1.56 1.26 8.22
C MET A 212 -0.73 0.66 9.36
N ILE A 213 -0.37 1.49 10.35
CA ILE A 213 0.16 0.99 11.62
C ILE A 213 -1.03 0.51 12.45
N PRO A 214 -1.06 -0.77 12.87
CA PRO A 214 -2.13 -1.26 13.72
C PRO A 214 -2.04 -0.60 15.10
N ASP A 215 -3.17 -0.50 15.80
CA ASP A 215 -3.21 0.03 17.17
C ASP A 215 -2.43 -0.89 18.12
N ILE A 216 -1.17 -0.52 18.39
CA ILE A 216 -0.25 -1.26 19.25
C ILE A 216 -0.80 -1.35 20.67
N GLY A 217 -1.50 -0.31 21.15
CA GLY A 217 -2.13 -0.29 22.47
C GLY A 217 -3.19 -1.37 22.59
N MET A 218 -4.14 -1.40 21.66
CA MET A 218 -5.16 -2.45 21.59
C MET A 218 -4.54 -3.84 21.43
N LEU A 219 -3.55 -4.00 20.54
CA LEU A 219 -2.87 -5.29 20.35
C LEU A 219 -2.10 -5.76 21.59
N SER A 220 -1.50 -4.83 22.35
CA SER A 220 -0.80 -5.15 23.61
C SER A 220 -1.76 -5.60 24.71
N SER A 221 -3.01 -5.14 24.68
CA SER A 221 -4.04 -5.52 25.65
C SER A 221 -4.63 -6.92 25.40
N ARG A 222 -4.39 -7.51 24.21
CA ARG A 222 -4.88 -8.86 23.87
C ARG A 222 -4.12 -9.91 24.68
N VAL A 223 -4.88 -10.75 25.40
CA VAL A 223 -4.34 -11.90 26.13
C VAL A 223 -3.69 -12.87 25.13
N ARG A 224 -2.39 -13.11 25.29
CA ARG A 224 -1.66 -14.11 24.48
C ARG A 224 -1.71 -15.46 25.17
N THR A 225 -2.08 -16.52 24.46
CA THR A 225 -2.04 -17.89 24.97
C THR A 225 -0.59 -18.38 25.03
N CYS A 226 -0.15 -18.85 26.20
CA CYS A 226 1.22 -19.30 26.46
C CYS A 226 1.50 -20.74 25.98
N LEU A 227 0.62 -21.34 25.17
CA LEU A 227 0.77 -22.71 24.67
C LEU A 227 0.99 -22.66 23.17
N GLN A 228 2.03 -23.38 22.72
CA GLN A 228 2.33 -23.59 21.31
C GLN A 228 1.17 -24.38 20.69
N LEU A 229 0.20 -23.67 20.11
CA LEU A 229 -0.86 -24.27 19.32
C LEU A 229 -0.19 -25.00 18.16
N GLN A 230 -0.50 -26.29 18.01
CA GLN A 230 -0.08 -27.01 16.81
C GLN A 230 -0.68 -26.30 15.59
N GLU A 231 0.17 -26.03 14.60
CA GLU A 231 -0.22 -25.40 13.34
C GLU A 231 -1.37 -26.13 12.64
N SER A 232 -1.68 -27.39 12.96
CA SER A 232 -2.83 -28.10 12.36
C SER A 232 -4.20 -27.43 12.59
N LEU A 233 -4.32 -26.43 13.46
CA LEU A 233 -5.54 -25.65 13.69
C LEU A 233 -5.60 -24.31 12.93
N ASN A 234 -4.54 -23.92 12.23
CA ASN A 234 -4.45 -22.61 11.55
C ASN A 234 -4.97 -22.61 10.09
N ASN A 235 -5.16 -23.78 9.47
CA ASN A 235 -5.60 -23.91 8.07
C ASN A 235 -7.11 -23.85 7.87
N THR A 236 -7.90 -23.92 8.94
CA THR A 236 -9.31 -23.53 8.90
C THR A 236 -9.41 -22.18 9.59
N GLY A 237 -9.89 -21.15 8.90
CA GLY A 237 -10.08 -19.79 9.40
C GLY A 237 -11.05 -19.70 10.58
N HIS A 238 -10.70 -20.33 11.68
CA HIS A 238 -11.46 -20.36 12.90
C HIS A 238 -10.71 -19.54 13.94
N ILE A 239 -11.24 -18.32 14.05
CA ILE A 239 -11.20 -17.34 15.12
C ILE A 239 -11.74 -17.97 16.45
N LEU A 240 -11.40 -19.24 16.75
CA LEU A 240 -11.82 -19.96 17.95
C LEU A 240 -10.79 -19.89 19.07
N PHE A 241 -9.52 -19.63 18.73
CA PHE A 241 -8.45 -19.46 19.72
C PHE A 241 -7.93 -18.02 19.81
N SER A 242 -8.51 -17.09 19.05
CA SER A 242 -8.33 -15.66 19.30
C SER A 242 -9.04 -15.29 20.61
N ALA A 243 -8.35 -14.52 21.45
CA ALA A 243 -8.84 -14.03 22.75
C ALA A 243 -10.24 -13.38 22.71
N ASP A 244 -10.71 -13.02 21.52
CA ASP A 244 -12.03 -12.43 21.26
C ASP A 244 -13.21 -13.39 21.52
N ASN A 245 -12.99 -14.72 21.57
CA ASN A 245 -14.05 -15.73 21.70
C ASN A 245 -14.01 -16.53 23.03
N ILE A 246 -13.42 -15.99 24.10
CA ILE A 246 -13.50 -16.62 25.43
C ILE A 246 -14.97 -16.78 25.88
N ASN A 247 -15.82 -15.83 25.50
CA ASN A 247 -17.25 -15.87 25.82
C ASN A 247 -18.00 -17.00 25.09
N SER A 248 -17.50 -17.52 23.96
CA SER A 248 -18.13 -18.67 23.29
C SER A 248 -17.75 -20.01 23.93
N LEU A 249 -16.70 -20.06 24.76
CA LEU A 249 -16.31 -21.24 25.53
C LEU A 249 -17.13 -21.39 26.81
N ILE A 250 -17.77 -20.32 27.26
CA ILE A 250 -18.66 -20.33 28.42
C ILE A 250 -20.06 -20.74 27.96
N ASP A 251 -20.33 -22.04 27.91
CA ASP A 251 -21.67 -22.54 27.61
C ASP A 251 -22.60 -22.30 28.81
N THR A 252 -23.26 -21.14 28.80
CA THR A 252 -24.25 -20.75 29.80
C THR A 252 -25.46 -21.68 29.86
N LYS A 253 -25.68 -22.56 28.86
CA LYS A 253 -26.75 -23.57 28.90
C LYS A 253 -26.51 -24.64 29.96
N LEU A 254 -25.26 -24.99 30.28
CA LEU A 254 -24.94 -25.96 31.33
C LEU A 254 -25.40 -25.50 32.72
N CYS A 255 -25.53 -24.18 32.94
CA CYS A 255 -26.00 -23.59 34.19
C CYS A 255 -27.51 -23.28 34.18
N SER A 256 -28.25 -23.65 33.13
CA SER A 256 -29.69 -23.42 33.07
C SER A 256 -30.45 -24.53 33.82
N LEU A 257 -31.13 -24.15 34.90
CA LEU A 257 -32.04 -25.04 35.63
C LEU A 257 -33.31 -25.25 34.80
N ASN A 258 -33.30 -26.24 33.90
CA ASN A 258 -34.45 -26.58 33.06
C ASN A 258 -35.06 -27.93 33.47
N THR A 259 -36.36 -27.94 33.78
CA THR A 259 -37.12 -29.16 34.13
C THR A 259 -37.66 -29.90 32.91
N SER A 260 -37.24 -29.53 31.68
CA SER A 260 -37.74 -30.13 30.44
C SER A 260 -37.49 -31.63 30.32
N MET A 261 -36.46 -32.17 30.97
CA MET A 261 -36.08 -33.59 30.95
C MET A 261 -36.74 -34.42 32.06
N LEU A 262 -37.58 -33.80 32.90
CA LEU A 262 -38.28 -34.47 34.00
C LEU A 262 -39.29 -35.57 33.55
N PRO A 263 -40.05 -35.42 32.45
CA PRO A 263 -40.95 -36.49 31.99
C PRO A 263 -40.17 -37.69 31.42
N ASP A 264 -39.06 -37.45 30.71
CA ASP A 264 -38.22 -38.52 30.17
C ASP A 264 -37.51 -39.31 31.27
N THR A 265 -37.03 -38.63 32.31
CA THR A 265 -36.44 -39.28 33.49
C THR A 265 -37.47 -40.09 34.29
N LEU A 266 -38.72 -39.62 34.42
CA LEU A 266 -39.82 -40.38 35.02
C LEU A 266 -40.16 -41.64 34.22
N ASN A 267 -40.16 -41.55 32.89
CA ASN A 267 -40.38 -42.71 32.02
C ASN A 267 -39.23 -43.71 32.13
N ALA A 268 -37.98 -43.24 32.15
CA ALA A 268 -36.81 -44.09 32.34
C ALA A 268 -36.82 -44.82 33.69
N TYR A 269 -37.24 -44.16 34.77
CA TYR A 269 -37.38 -44.78 36.10
C TYR A 269 -38.37 -45.95 36.08
N LYS A 270 -39.48 -45.81 35.35
CA LYS A 270 -40.46 -46.89 35.15
C LYS A 270 -39.88 -48.03 34.33
N THR A 271 -39.16 -47.72 33.24
CA THR A 271 -38.54 -48.74 32.37
C THR A 271 -37.46 -49.53 33.10
N LEU A 272 -36.66 -48.87 33.94
CA LEU A 272 -35.54 -49.46 34.66
C LEU A 272 -35.95 -50.12 36.00
N ASN A 273 -37.23 -50.05 36.39
CA ASN A 273 -37.74 -50.59 37.65
C ASN A 273 -36.89 -50.21 38.88
N VAL A 274 -36.41 -48.97 38.91
CA VAL A 274 -35.59 -48.48 40.04
C VAL A 274 -36.53 -48.20 41.22
N PRO A 275 -36.28 -48.75 42.42
CA PRO A 275 -37.13 -48.50 43.59
C PRO A 275 -37.07 -47.02 43.99
N HIS A 276 -38.22 -46.41 44.24
CA HIS A 276 -38.35 -45.02 44.67
C HIS A 276 -37.95 -44.82 46.15
N ASN A 277 -36.69 -45.09 46.47
CA ASN A 277 -36.12 -44.87 47.81
C ASN A 277 -35.19 -43.64 47.79
N GLN A 278 -35.04 -42.96 48.93
CA GLN A 278 -34.04 -41.89 49.07
C GLN A 278 -32.65 -42.47 48.83
N LEU A 279 -31.97 -41.97 47.80
CA LEU A 279 -30.61 -42.36 47.45
C LEU A 279 -29.68 -42.05 48.64
N GLN A 280 -29.01 -43.07 49.17
CA GLN A 280 -27.93 -42.88 50.12
C GLN A 280 -26.65 -42.54 49.34
N LEU A 281 -25.89 -41.55 49.82
CA LEU A 281 -24.59 -41.19 49.27
C LEU A 281 -23.64 -42.40 49.42
N ILE A 282 -23.39 -43.10 48.32
CA ILE A 282 -22.29 -44.06 48.26
C ILE A 282 -21.01 -43.23 48.19
N PRO A 283 -20.10 -43.32 49.19
CA PRO A 283 -18.83 -42.61 49.10
C PRO A 283 -18.06 -43.13 47.88
N PRO A 284 -17.67 -42.26 46.94
CA PRO A 284 -16.91 -42.69 45.78
C PRO A 284 -15.57 -43.25 46.23
N THR A 285 -15.27 -44.49 45.85
CA THR A 285 -13.93 -45.06 45.97
C THR A 285 -13.10 -44.54 44.81
N PHE A 286 -12.37 -43.45 45.03
CA PHE A 286 -11.38 -42.97 44.07
C PHE A 286 -10.19 -43.91 44.10
N ASN A 287 -10.01 -44.67 43.02
CA ASN A 287 -8.72 -45.29 42.76
C ASN A 287 -7.79 -44.19 42.26
N ASP A 288 -6.94 -43.68 43.15
CA ASP A 288 -5.89 -42.72 42.81
C ASP A 288 -4.86 -43.39 41.90
N THR A 289 -5.11 -43.36 40.59
CA THR A 289 -4.13 -43.77 39.56
C THR A 289 -3.33 -42.59 39.02
N LEU A 290 -3.58 -41.37 39.51
CA LEU A 290 -2.89 -40.19 39.03
C LEU A 290 -1.58 -39.99 39.80
N PRO A 291 -0.44 -39.82 39.11
CA PRO A 291 0.81 -39.50 39.76
C PRO A 291 0.70 -38.16 40.51
N ALA A 292 1.42 -38.03 41.62
CA ALA A 292 1.44 -36.80 42.41
C ALA A 292 1.85 -35.61 41.54
N LEU A 293 0.97 -34.60 41.46
CA LEU A 293 1.21 -33.38 40.69
C LEU A 293 2.43 -32.64 41.25
N GLN A 294 3.37 -32.29 40.38
CA GLN A 294 4.53 -31.46 40.71
C GLN A 294 4.35 -30.05 40.16
N PHE A 295 4.85 -29.06 40.88
CA PHE A 295 4.85 -27.67 40.41
C PHE A 295 5.76 -27.53 39.18
N ALA A 296 5.30 -26.79 38.19
CA ALA A 296 6.12 -26.42 37.04
C ALA A 296 7.25 -25.48 37.51
N VAL A 297 8.49 -25.97 37.45
CA VAL A 297 9.70 -25.19 37.79
C VAL A 297 10.15 -24.32 36.61
N TYR A 298 9.64 -24.60 35.41
CA TYR A 298 9.99 -23.89 34.18
C TYR A 298 8.87 -22.95 33.73
N PRO A 299 9.20 -21.73 33.27
CA PRO A 299 8.22 -20.87 32.62
C PRO A 299 7.68 -21.56 31.36
N PRO A 300 6.41 -21.33 31.01
CA PRO A 300 5.83 -21.91 29.80
C PRO A 300 6.60 -21.39 28.57
N PRO A 301 6.90 -22.25 27.59
CA PRO A 301 7.54 -21.81 26.34
C PRO A 301 6.56 -20.90 25.58
N PHE A 302 7.00 -19.69 25.26
CA PHE A 302 6.25 -18.81 24.36
C PHE A 302 6.34 -19.31 22.93
N GLN A 303 5.37 -18.93 22.10
CA GLN A 303 5.43 -19.15 20.66
C GLN A 303 6.67 -18.45 20.09
N GLU A 304 7.60 -19.22 19.54
CA GLU A 304 8.74 -18.67 18.79
C GLU A 304 8.23 -17.99 17.53
N LEU A 305 8.76 -16.79 17.24
CA LEU A 305 8.45 -16.10 16.00
C LEU A 305 9.01 -16.93 14.83
N PRO A 306 8.31 -16.98 13.68
CA PRO A 306 8.90 -17.56 12.48
C PRO A 306 10.21 -16.82 12.19
N SER A 307 11.22 -17.56 11.75
CA SER A 307 12.46 -16.94 11.28
C SER A 307 12.14 -15.91 10.18
N PRO A 308 12.85 -14.78 10.12
CA PRO A 308 12.63 -13.80 9.05
C PRO A 308 12.76 -14.50 7.70
N PHE A 309 11.91 -14.11 6.74
CA PHE A 309 12.05 -14.54 5.35
C PHE A 309 13.37 -14.00 4.83
N LEU A 310 14.40 -14.84 4.88
CA LEU A 310 15.64 -14.59 4.16
C LEU A 310 15.33 -14.87 2.69
N GLU A 311 15.32 -13.82 1.87
CA GLU A 311 15.46 -14.01 0.43
C GLU A 311 16.77 -14.78 0.22
N LEU A 312 16.65 -16.04 -0.19
CA LEU A 312 17.78 -16.88 -0.49
C LEU A 312 18.40 -16.36 -1.78
N PHE A 313 19.25 -15.34 -1.65
CA PHE A 313 20.07 -14.88 -2.75
C PHE A 313 21.04 -15.99 -3.13
N ASP A 314 20.96 -16.45 -4.37
CA ASP A 314 21.97 -17.33 -4.92
C ASP A 314 23.24 -16.52 -5.15
N LEU A 315 24.17 -16.60 -4.19
CA LEU A 315 25.43 -15.86 -4.22
C LEU A 315 26.28 -16.27 -5.43
N ASP A 316 26.12 -17.50 -5.94
CA ASP A 316 26.86 -17.96 -7.11
C ASP A 316 26.35 -17.27 -8.39
N SER A 317 25.08 -16.86 -8.43
CA SER A 317 24.52 -16.07 -9.54
C SER A 317 25.01 -14.61 -9.54
N ILE A 318 25.20 -14.01 -8.35
CA ILE A 318 25.56 -12.59 -8.20
C ILE A 318 27.09 -12.39 -8.23
N PHE A 319 27.85 -13.31 -7.64
CA PHE A 319 29.32 -13.23 -7.54
C PHE A 319 30.05 -14.20 -8.47
N GLY A 320 29.32 -14.98 -9.26
CA GLY A 320 29.89 -15.87 -10.25
C GLY A 320 30.71 -15.11 -11.27
N SER A 321 31.99 -15.47 -11.42
CA SER A 321 32.80 -14.94 -12.51
C SER A 321 32.14 -15.27 -13.86
N GLU A 322 32.27 -14.40 -14.84
CA GLU A 322 31.75 -14.56 -16.22
C GLU A 322 32.02 -15.96 -16.81
N LYS A 323 33.20 -16.52 -16.52
CA LYS A 323 33.61 -17.87 -16.96
C LYS A 323 32.83 -19.00 -16.28
N SER A 324 32.49 -18.83 -15.01
CA SER A 324 31.71 -19.81 -14.24
C SER A 324 30.26 -19.83 -14.70
N LEU A 325 29.70 -18.65 -14.98
CA LEU A 325 28.34 -18.50 -15.51
C LEU A 325 28.24 -19.11 -16.91
N LEU A 326 29.22 -18.83 -17.79
CA LEU A 326 29.29 -19.47 -19.11
C LEU A 326 29.43 -20.99 -19.01
N ALA A 327 30.22 -21.50 -18.07
CA ALA A 327 30.38 -22.94 -17.86
C ALA A 327 29.10 -23.61 -17.37
N GLN A 328 28.37 -22.98 -16.44
CA GLN A 328 27.07 -23.47 -15.97
C GLN A 328 26.03 -23.47 -17.09
N LEU A 329 25.97 -22.40 -17.88
CA LEU A 329 25.09 -22.27 -19.03
C LEU A 329 25.44 -23.31 -20.11
N ALA A 330 26.73 -23.53 -20.38
CA ALA A 330 27.17 -24.59 -21.29
C ALA A 330 26.77 -25.98 -20.77
N MET A 331 26.88 -26.24 -19.47
CA MET A 331 26.47 -27.51 -18.86
C MET A 331 24.96 -27.72 -18.94
N SER A 332 24.15 -26.68 -18.67
CA SER A 332 22.68 -26.81 -18.76
C SER A 332 22.24 -27.16 -20.17
N TYR A 333 22.84 -26.56 -21.20
CA TYR A 333 22.51 -26.87 -22.59
C TYR A 333 23.05 -28.24 -23.05
N LEU A 334 24.19 -28.70 -22.53
CA LEU A 334 24.73 -30.04 -22.77
C LEU A 334 23.83 -31.14 -22.18
N GLU A 335 23.23 -30.88 -21.01
CA GLU A 335 22.29 -31.81 -20.36
C GLU A 335 20.91 -31.84 -21.04
N THR A 336 20.59 -30.83 -21.86
CA THR A 336 19.27 -30.67 -22.53
C THR A 336 19.15 -31.45 -23.85
N GLU A 337 20.14 -32.29 -24.22
CA GLU A 337 20.16 -33.14 -25.44
C GLU A 337 18.98 -34.15 -25.58
N SER A 338 18.02 -34.17 -24.66
CA SER A 338 16.89 -35.11 -24.61
C SER A 338 15.53 -34.54 -25.06
N SER A 339 15.48 -33.37 -25.70
CA SER A 339 14.22 -32.81 -26.24
C SER A 339 14.33 -32.42 -27.72
N GLU A 340 13.26 -32.70 -28.47
CA GLU A 340 13.13 -32.69 -29.95
C GLU A 340 13.26 -31.30 -30.62
N LYS A 341 14.25 -30.48 -30.24
CA LYS A 341 14.62 -29.25 -30.95
C LYS A 341 15.83 -29.52 -31.84
N THR A 342 15.86 -28.91 -33.03
CA THR A 342 17.00 -29.03 -33.95
C THR A 342 18.26 -28.50 -33.26
N VAL A 343 19.40 -29.15 -33.48
CA VAL A 343 20.70 -28.75 -32.88
C VAL A 343 21.03 -27.29 -33.18
N GLU A 344 20.59 -26.77 -34.34
CA GLU A 344 20.78 -25.38 -34.76
C GLU A 344 20.00 -24.38 -33.88
N ASP A 345 18.77 -24.71 -33.45
CA ASP A 345 17.96 -23.81 -32.61
C ASP A 345 18.51 -23.71 -31.19
N ASN A 346 19.03 -24.81 -30.64
CA ASN A 346 19.67 -24.81 -29.32
C ASN A 346 20.98 -23.99 -29.32
N ILE A 347 21.75 -24.03 -30.41
CA ILE A 347 22.97 -23.22 -30.55
C ILE A 347 22.63 -21.74 -30.72
N ASN A 348 21.60 -21.40 -31.52
CA ASN A 348 21.14 -20.01 -31.65
C ASN A 348 20.69 -19.43 -30.30
N GLN A 349 19.95 -20.21 -29.51
CA GLN A 349 19.46 -19.79 -28.20
C GLN A 349 20.61 -19.64 -27.18
N PHE A 350 21.58 -20.55 -27.21
CA PHE A 350 22.81 -20.43 -26.41
C PHE A 350 23.59 -19.15 -26.74
N ILE A 351 23.78 -18.81 -28.02
CA ILE A 351 24.49 -17.58 -28.40
C ILE A 351 23.72 -16.32 -27.96
N HIS A 352 22.39 -16.35 -28.01
CA HIS A 352 21.57 -15.25 -27.51
C HIS A 352 21.74 -15.06 -26.00
N ASP A 353 21.63 -16.13 -25.23
CA ASP A 353 21.75 -16.09 -23.76
C ASP A 353 23.17 -15.68 -23.32
N VAL A 354 24.20 -16.06 -24.09
CA VAL A 354 25.59 -15.64 -23.84
C VAL A 354 25.77 -14.14 -24.12
N ASN A 355 25.15 -13.61 -25.18
CA ASN A 355 25.20 -12.18 -25.48
C ASN A 355 24.44 -11.33 -24.44
N GLU A 356 23.29 -11.80 -23.94
CA GLU A 356 22.54 -11.10 -22.88
C GLU A 356 23.31 -11.09 -21.55
N ASN A 357 23.93 -12.20 -21.16
CA ASN A 357 24.57 -12.31 -19.85
C ASN A 357 25.97 -11.66 -19.76
N LEU A 358 26.68 -11.53 -20.88
CA LEU A 358 28.07 -11.09 -20.88
C LEU A 358 28.28 -9.68 -21.44
N GLU A 359 27.28 -9.04 -22.06
CA GLU A 359 27.39 -7.72 -22.74
C GLU A 359 28.58 -7.60 -23.73
N PHE A 360 29.27 -8.70 -24.03
CA PHE A 360 30.41 -8.74 -24.92
C PHE A 360 29.89 -8.94 -26.34
N ILE A 361 29.94 -7.85 -27.13
CA ILE A 361 29.86 -7.79 -28.60
C ILE A 361 28.48 -7.33 -29.10
N GLY A 362 28.47 -6.12 -29.67
CA GLY A 362 27.25 -5.48 -30.16
C GLY A 362 26.50 -6.32 -31.20
N HIS A 363 25.21 -6.53 -30.96
CA HIS A 363 24.16 -6.87 -31.94
C HIS A 363 24.55 -7.81 -33.09
N ILE A 364 25.26 -8.91 -32.83
CA ILE A 364 25.39 -10.01 -33.79
C ILE A 364 24.57 -11.18 -33.24
N ASN A 365 23.35 -11.32 -33.78
CA ASN A 365 22.36 -12.31 -33.35
C ASN A 365 22.33 -13.56 -34.25
N ASP A 366 23.19 -13.64 -35.28
CA ASP A 366 23.18 -14.74 -36.25
C ASP A 366 24.37 -15.70 -36.08
N CYS A 367 24.06 -16.98 -35.85
CA CYS A 367 25.04 -18.08 -35.68
C CYS A 367 26.13 -18.11 -36.75
N LYS A 368 25.77 -17.83 -38.01
CA LYS A 368 26.69 -17.94 -39.15
C LYS A 368 27.80 -16.89 -39.11
N GLU A 369 27.51 -15.68 -38.63
CA GLU A 369 28.48 -14.59 -38.57
C GLU A 369 29.46 -14.76 -37.41
N VAL A 370 28.99 -15.27 -36.27
CA VAL A 370 29.84 -15.61 -35.12
C VAL A 370 30.81 -16.75 -35.48
N ILE A 371 30.31 -17.79 -36.14
CA ILE A 371 31.17 -18.90 -36.58
C ILE A 371 32.19 -18.42 -37.63
N GLN A 372 31.79 -17.57 -38.59
CA GLN A 372 32.73 -17.00 -39.57
C GLN A 372 33.80 -16.10 -38.94
N THR A 373 33.45 -15.32 -37.93
CA THR A 373 34.41 -14.47 -37.21
C THR A 373 35.35 -15.28 -36.34
N VAL A 374 34.87 -16.30 -35.64
CA VAL A 374 35.74 -17.23 -34.89
C VAL A 374 36.67 -17.99 -35.83
N PHE A 375 36.18 -18.50 -36.97
CA PHE A 375 37.03 -19.17 -37.95
C PHE A 375 38.03 -18.22 -38.60
N SER A 376 37.69 -16.95 -38.85
CA SER A 376 38.65 -15.97 -39.37
C SER A 376 39.72 -15.61 -38.33
N PHE A 377 39.37 -15.53 -37.04
CA PHE A 377 40.32 -15.36 -35.94
C PHE A 377 41.26 -16.57 -35.79
N ILE A 378 40.74 -17.81 -35.85
CA ILE A 378 41.55 -19.03 -35.79
C ILE A 378 42.49 -19.13 -37.00
N ASN A 379 42.02 -18.73 -38.19
CA ASN A 379 42.84 -18.73 -39.39
C ASN A 379 43.95 -17.66 -39.32
N ASN A 380 43.67 -16.50 -38.72
CA ASN A 380 44.67 -15.47 -38.44
C ASN A 380 45.68 -15.88 -37.36
N TYR A 381 45.31 -16.75 -36.42
CA TYR A 381 46.20 -17.28 -35.39
C TYR A 381 47.21 -18.32 -35.90
N LYS A 382 47.03 -18.82 -37.13
CA LYS A 382 47.90 -19.83 -37.75
C LYS A 382 49.03 -19.27 -38.63
N ASN A 383 49.25 -17.95 -38.60
CA ASN A 383 50.41 -17.28 -39.20
C ASN A 383 51.32 -16.69 -38.13
#